data_AF-A0A847E4J6-F1
#
_entry.id   AF-A0A847E4J6-F1
#
_cell.length_a   1.000
_cell.length_b   1.000
_cell.length_c   1.000
_cell.angle_alpha   90.00
_cell.angle_beta   90.00
_cell.angle_gamma   90.00
#
_symmetry.space_group_name_H-M   'P 1'
#
loop_
_entity.id
_entity.type
_entity.pdbx_description
1 polymer ?
#
loop_
_entity_poly.entity_id
_entity_poly.type
_entity_poly.pdbx_seq_one_letter_code
_entity_poly.pdbx_strand_id
1 'polypeptide(L)'
;MTGEKVSKRDKKPVEHTSNCVSTHQGQHVMEFCDATYDSGVLSLEIYGGMPAYSSSLRIIVKGVDFSCRFKGVYPAPVSNCRRKIIAKKLTFKDRKIKKGKRLFGRVSVEFEETSTYKGKTETVRHKIEGYIKPVVK
;
A
#
# COMPACT_ATOMS: atom_id res chain seq x y z
N MET A 1 11.16 -21.09 -30.72
CA MET A 1 11.27 -20.17 -29.57
C MET A 1 12.74 -20.03 -29.23
N THR A 2 13.39 -18.93 -29.62
CA THR A 2 14.77 -18.61 -29.20
C THR A 2 14.73 -18.06 -27.79
N GLY A 3 15.06 -18.89 -26.79
CA GLY A 3 15.15 -18.45 -25.41
C GLY A 3 16.36 -17.54 -25.23
N GLU A 4 16.13 -16.28 -24.85
CA GLU A 4 17.20 -15.36 -24.49
C GLU A 4 17.98 -15.90 -23.28
N LYS A 5 19.31 -15.86 -23.35
CA LYS A 5 20.18 -16.25 -22.24
C LYS A 5 20.06 -15.22 -21.11
N VAL A 6 19.44 -15.62 -20.00
CA VAL A 6 19.34 -14.82 -18.77
C VAL A 6 20.73 -14.44 -18.25
N SER A 7 21.05 -13.16 -18.25
CA SER A 7 22.33 -12.60 -17.79
C SER A 7 22.38 -12.49 -16.25
N LYS A 8 23.57 -12.21 -15.70
CA LYS A 8 23.70 -11.91 -14.25
C LYS A 8 22.92 -10.65 -13.82
N ARG A 9 22.65 -9.71 -14.73
CA ARG A 9 21.84 -8.51 -14.44
C ARG A 9 20.37 -8.86 -14.26
N ASP A 10 19.88 -9.85 -14.98
CA ASP A 10 18.48 -10.31 -14.94
C ASP A 10 18.16 -11.09 -13.65
N LYS A 11 19.19 -11.46 -12.89
CA LYS A 11 19.09 -12.14 -11.60
C LYS A 11 19.10 -11.20 -10.39
N LYS A 12 19.00 -9.88 -10.59
CA LYS A 12 18.91 -8.95 -9.45
C LYS A 12 17.65 -9.27 -8.64
N PRO A 13 17.76 -9.55 -7.33
CA PRO A 13 16.60 -9.79 -6.49
C PRO A 13 15.64 -8.61 -6.56
N VAL A 14 14.34 -8.90 -6.54
CA VAL A 14 13.33 -7.86 -6.39
C VAL A 14 13.52 -7.22 -5.02
N GLU A 15 13.69 -5.90 -4.99
CA GLU A 15 13.84 -5.19 -3.73
C GLU A 15 12.46 -4.95 -3.08
N HIS A 16 12.31 -5.33 -1.82
CA HIS A 16 11.16 -4.93 -1.01
C HIS A 16 11.30 -3.44 -0.64
N THR A 17 10.35 -2.63 -1.11
CA THR A 17 10.34 -1.17 -0.91
C THR A 17 9.40 -0.73 0.22
N SER A 18 8.81 -1.68 0.94
CA SER A 18 8.02 -1.43 2.15
C SER A 18 8.18 -2.58 3.16
N ASN A 19 7.91 -2.27 4.42
CA ASN A 19 7.69 -3.26 5.48
C ASN A 19 6.39 -2.97 6.23
N CYS A 20 5.41 -2.36 5.54
CA CYS A 20 4.12 -2.07 6.13
C CYS A 20 3.42 -3.38 6.52
N VAL A 21 2.69 -3.34 7.63
CA VAL A 21 1.88 -4.46 8.12
C VAL A 21 0.43 -4.02 8.11
N SER A 22 -0.41 -4.83 7.49
CA SER A 22 -1.87 -4.70 7.50
C SER A 22 -2.47 -5.68 8.51
N THR A 23 -3.47 -5.24 9.28
CA THR A 23 -4.29 -6.13 10.12
C THR A 23 -5.58 -6.60 9.42
N HIS A 24 -5.81 -6.18 8.17
CA HIS A 24 -6.98 -6.61 7.39
C HIS A 24 -6.84 -8.07 6.95
N GLN A 25 -7.88 -8.89 7.14
CA GLN A 25 -7.88 -10.32 6.79
C GLN A 25 -6.74 -11.13 7.44
N GLY A 26 -6.36 -10.76 8.66
CA GLY A 26 -5.20 -11.33 9.35
C GLY A 26 -3.94 -10.50 9.13
N GLN A 27 -3.01 -10.57 10.09
CA GLN A 27 -1.79 -9.78 10.02
C GLN A 27 -0.90 -10.24 8.87
N HIS A 28 -0.57 -9.34 7.95
CA HIS A 28 0.29 -9.65 6.80
C HIS A 28 1.16 -8.46 6.38
N VAL A 29 2.31 -8.76 5.76
CA VAL A 29 3.26 -7.76 5.30
C VAL A 29 2.90 -7.30 3.88
N MET A 30 2.98 -5.99 3.66
CA MET A 30 2.88 -5.31 2.38
C MET A 30 4.29 -4.87 1.99
N GLU A 31 5.00 -5.71 1.24
CA GLU A 31 6.45 -5.62 1.01
C GLU A 31 6.84 -4.61 -0.07
N PHE A 32 5.86 -4.13 -0.84
CA PHE A 32 6.10 -3.26 -1.97
C PHE A 32 5.41 -1.92 -1.79
N CYS A 33 6.11 -0.89 -2.24
CA CYS A 33 5.62 0.46 -2.40
C CYS A 33 6.14 1.01 -3.72
N ASP A 34 5.23 1.43 -4.58
CA ASP A 34 5.52 2.20 -5.77
C ASP A 34 5.30 3.69 -5.51
N ALA A 35 6.17 4.54 -6.05
CA ALA A 35 6.04 5.98 -5.96
C ALA A 35 6.12 6.63 -7.34
N THR A 36 5.14 7.46 -7.67
CA THR A 36 5.13 8.30 -8.87
C THR A 36 4.93 9.75 -8.46
N TYR A 37 5.73 10.66 -9.00
CA TYR A 37 5.58 12.09 -8.74
C TYR A 37 5.32 12.84 -10.04
N ASP A 38 4.10 13.36 -10.22
CA ASP A 38 3.72 14.08 -11.43
C ASP A 38 2.98 15.36 -11.08
N SER A 39 3.34 16.47 -11.73
CA SER A 39 2.60 17.73 -11.63
C SER A 39 2.33 18.18 -10.18
N GLY A 40 3.33 18.00 -9.29
CA GLY A 40 3.22 18.35 -7.88
C GLY A 40 2.49 17.32 -7.00
N VAL A 41 2.01 16.21 -7.57
CA VAL A 41 1.25 15.16 -6.89
C VAL A 41 2.13 13.93 -6.71
N LEU A 42 2.33 13.50 -5.46
CA LEU A 42 2.96 12.22 -5.15
C LEU A 42 1.87 11.16 -4.96
N SER A 43 1.92 10.10 -5.74
CA SER A 43 1.11 8.90 -5.52
C SER A 43 2.02 7.79 -4.99
N LEU A 44 1.64 7.20 -3.86
CA LEU A 44 2.25 6.02 -3.29
C LEU A 44 1.24 4.87 -3.39
N GLU A 45 1.67 3.71 -3.84
CA GLU A 45 0.85 2.50 -3.83
C GLU A 45 1.59 1.42 -3.07
N ILE A 46 1.11 1.12 -1.86
CA ILE A 46 1.66 0.10 -0.98
C ILE A 46 0.83 -1.16 -1.18
N TYR A 47 1.47 -2.30 -1.42
CA TYR A 47 0.78 -3.55 -1.72
C TYR A 47 1.59 -4.77 -1.29
N GLY A 48 0.88 -5.87 -1.12
CA GLY A 48 1.42 -7.17 -0.79
C GLY A 48 0.36 -8.05 -0.14
N GLY A 49 0.79 -8.94 0.73
CA GLY A 49 -0.05 -9.99 1.29
C GLY A 49 -0.04 -11.26 0.43
N MET A 50 -0.87 -12.22 0.84
CA MET A 50 -0.99 -13.51 0.15
C MET A 50 -1.92 -13.40 -1.05
N PRO A 51 -1.80 -14.25 -2.09
CA PRO A 51 -2.64 -14.19 -3.29
C PRO A 51 -4.16 -14.17 -3.02
N ALA A 52 -4.63 -14.87 -1.98
CA ALA A 52 -6.04 -14.92 -1.61
C ALA A 52 -6.54 -13.69 -0.82
N TYR A 53 -5.61 -12.85 -0.33
CA TYR A 53 -5.87 -11.75 0.61
C TYR A 53 -5.06 -10.50 0.23
N SER A 54 -4.79 -10.31 -1.07
CA SER A 54 -3.96 -9.21 -1.52
C SER A 54 -4.63 -7.89 -1.17
N SER A 55 -3.89 -7.01 -0.50
CA SER A 55 -4.37 -5.68 -0.14
C SER A 55 -3.47 -4.62 -0.76
N SER A 56 -4.08 -3.47 -1.07
CA SER A 56 -3.34 -2.29 -1.48
C SER A 56 -3.88 -1.03 -0.82
N LEU A 57 -2.95 -0.16 -0.44
CA LEU A 57 -3.20 1.16 0.10
C LEU A 57 -2.59 2.18 -0.85
N ARG A 58 -3.44 2.95 -1.52
CA ARG A 58 -3.03 4.08 -2.34
C ARG A 58 -3.08 5.36 -1.52
N ILE A 59 -1.99 6.10 -1.47
CA ILE A 59 -1.87 7.40 -0.82
C ILE A 59 -1.58 8.45 -1.90
N ILE A 60 -2.38 9.52 -1.94
CA ILE A 60 -2.21 10.61 -2.90
C ILE A 60 -1.95 11.89 -2.11
N VAL A 61 -0.73 12.42 -2.21
CA VAL A 61 -0.27 13.63 -1.52
C VAL A 61 -0.34 14.82 -2.48
N LYS A 62 -1.00 15.89 -2.05
CA LYS A 62 -1.14 17.16 -2.77
C LYS A 62 -0.83 18.32 -1.83
N GLY A 63 0.36 18.90 -1.95
CA GLY A 63 0.82 19.93 -1.02
C GLY A 63 0.98 19.39 0.40
N VAL A 64 0.24 19.96 1.35
CA VAL A 64 0.27 19.58 2.78
C VAL A 64 -0.75 18.50 3.16
N ASP A 65 -1.72 18.21 2.28
CA ASP A 65 -2.76 17.22 2.54
C ASP A 65 -2.52 15.95 1.71
N PHE A 66 -3.11 14.84 2.15
CA PHE A 66 -3.09 13.59 1.44
C PHE A 66 -4.37 12.78 1.64
N SER A 67 -4.76 12.00 0.64
CA SER A 67 -5.90 11.08 0.72
C SER A 67 -5.44 9.62 0.68
N CYS A 68 -6.23 8.73 1.26
CA CYS A 68 -5.96 7.29 1.28
C CYS A 68 -7.13 6.55 0.63
N ARG A 69 -6.83 5.53 -0.19
CA ARG A 69 -7.80 4.59 -0.75
C ARG A 69 -7.30 3.18 -0.51
N PHE A 70 -8.09 2.38 0.20
CA PHE A 70 -7.78 0.99 0.45
C PHE A 70 -8.58 0.08 -0.49
N LYS A 71 -7.91 -0.94 -1.02
CA LYS A 71 -8.50 -2.02 -1.80
C LYS A 71 -8.05 -3.35 -1.20
N GLY A 72 -9.00 -4.26 -1.01
CA GLY A 72 -8.73 -5.64 -0.58
C GLY A 72 -9.44 -6.63 -1.50
N VAL A 73 -8.82 -7.79 -1.70
CA VAL A 73 -9.40 -8.96 -2.37
C VAL A 73 -9.88 -9.93 -1.30
N TYR A 74 -11.06 -10.52 -1.47
CA TYR A 74 -11.64 -11.46 -0.50
C TYR A 74 -11.74 -12.85 -1.12
N PRO A 75 -11.44 -13.91 -0.36
CA PRO A 75 -11.58 -15.29 -0.83
C PRO A 75 -13.05 -15.74 -0.91
N ALA A 76 -13.97 -15.04 -0.22
CA ALA A 76 -15.39 -15.33 -0.21
C ALA A 76 -16.20 -14.05 -0.54
N PRO A 77 -17.40 -14.18 -1.10
CA PRO A 77 -18.27 -13.04 -1.37
C PRO A 77 -18.62 -12.31 -0.08
N VAL A 78 -18.33 -11.01 -0.05
CA VAL A 78 -18.73 -10.10 1.03
C VAL A 78 -19.48 -8.94 0.39
N SER A 79 -20.69 -8.65 0.89
CA SER A 79 -21.53 -7.59 0.35
C SER A 79 -21.48 -6.34 1.23
N ASN A 80 -21.88 -5.20 0.67
CA ASN A 80 -21.99 -3.92 1.39
C ASN A 80 -20.68 -3.44 2.03
N CYS A 81 -19.52 -3.84 1.49
CA CYS A 81 -18.22 -3.41 1.99
C CYS A 81 -18.06 -1.89 1.89
N ARG A 82 -18.04 -1.22 3.03
CA ARG A 82 -17.78 0.22 3.16
C ARG A 82 -16.56 0.42 4.04
N ARG A 83 -15.73 1.38 3.65
CA ARG A 83 -14.48 1.69 4.37
C ARG A 83 -14.41 3.16 4.69
N LYS A 84 -14.02 3.47 5.92
CA LYS A 84 -13.88 4.83 6.41
C LYS A 84 -12.52 5.00 7.06
N ILE A 85 -11.70 5.90 6.54
CA ILE A 85 -10.45 6.29 7.18
C ILE A 85 -10.77 7.06 8.45
N ILE A 86 -10.21 6.63 9.58
CA ILE A 86 -10.45 7.22 10.92
C ILE A 86 -9.26 8.08 11.34
N ALA A 87 -8.05 7.60 11.06
CA ALA A 87 -6.80 8.30 11.34
C ALA A 87 -5.77 8.03 10.25
N LYS A 88 -4.95 9.04 9.95
CA LYS A 88 -3.87 8.92 8.95
C LYS A 88 -2.68 9.78 9.34
N LYS A 89 -1.48 9.24 9.21
CA LYS A 89 -0.20 9.94 9.40
C LYS A 89 0.80 9.48 8.36
N LEU A 90 1.43 10.46 7.71
CA LEU A 90 2.49 10.25 6.73
C LEU A 90 3.63 11.20 7.05
N THR A 91 4.83 10.65 7.25
CA THR A 91 6.02 11.45 7.55
C THR A 91 7.15 11.04 6.62
N PHE A 92 7.80 12.02 6.00
CA PHE A 92 8.98 11.82 5.17
C PHE A 92 10.24 12.27 5.90
N LYS A 93 11.34 11.56 5.66
CA LYS A 93 12.67 11.97 6.14
C LYS A 93 13.11 13.28 5.47
N ASP A 94 12.91 13.36 4.16
CA ASP A 94 13.33 14.49 3.34
C ASP A 94 12.14 15.41 3.03
N ARG A 95 12.36 16.73 3.07
CA ARG A 95 11.32 17.74 2.79
C ARG A 95 11.02 17.90 1.29
N LYS A 96 11.98 17.59 0.41
CA LYS A 96 11.86 17.78 -1.03
C LYS A 96 11.78 16.43 -1.74
N ILE A 97 10.67 16.20 -2.43
CA ILE A 97 10.46 15.02 -3.28
C ILE A 97 11.07 15.32 -4.65
N LYS A 98 11.87 14.39 -5.19
CA LYS A 98 12.49 14.52 -6.51
C LYS A 98 12.42 13.18 -7.25
N LYS A 99 12.10 13.23 -8.56
CA LYS A 99 12.17 12.06 -9.45
C LYS A 99 13.57 11.45 -9.45
N GLY A 100 13.65 10.13 -9.56
CA GLY A 100 14.89 9.34 -9.52
C GLY A 100 15.55 9.23 -8.14
N LYS A 101 15.01 9.87 -7.10
CA LYS A 101 15.52 9.76 -5.73
C LYS A 101 14.70 8.78 -4.90
N ARG A 102 15.37 8.16 -3.93
CA ARG A 102 14.72 7.30 -2.95
C ARG A 102 14.00 8.17 -1.91
N LEU A 103 12.74 7.88 -1.69
CA LEU A 103 11.90 8.51 -0.68
C LEU A 103 11.89 7.62 0.56
N PHE A 104 12.22 8.15 1.73
CA PHE A 104 12.09 7.43 2.99
C PHE A 104 10.92 8.00 3.79
N GLY A 105 10.00 7.14 4.22
CA GLY A 105 8.85 7.60 4.98
C GLY A 105 8.29 6.54 5.93
N ARG A 106 7.42 7.00 6.83
CA ARG A 106 6.60 6.17 7.71
C ARG A 106 5.13 6.46 7.43
N VAL A 107 4.34 5.40 7.33
CA VAL A 107 2.90 5.40 7.07
C VAL A 107 2.19 4.84 8.30
N SER A 108 1.05 5.43 8.67
CA SER A 108 0.08 4.87 9.61
C SER A 108 -1.30 5.28 9.16
N VAL A 109 -2.14 4.31 8.80
CA VAL A 109 -3.52 4.54 8.38
C VAL A 109 -4.40 3.58 9.14
N GLU A 110 -5.42 4.12 9.80
CA GLU A 110 -6.46 3.36 10.49
C GLU A 110 -7.78 3.56 9.76
N PHE A 111 -8.51 2.47 9.56
CA PHE A 111 -9.80 2.49 8.88
C PHE A 111 -10.78 1.52 9.52
N GLU A 112 -12.06 1.89 9.51
CA GLU A 112 -13.18 1.00 9.79
C GLU A 112 -13.61 0.35 8.48
N GLU A 113 -13.82 -0.95 8.51
CA GLU A 113 -14.48 -1.71 7.46
C GLU A 113 -15.81 -2.24 8.00
N THR A 114 -16.91 -1.82 7.38
CA THR A 114 -18.23 -2.40 7.59
C THR A 114 -18.51 -3.35 6.43
N SER A 115 -18.85 -4.60 6.74
CA SER A 115 -19.17 -5.62 5.72
C SER A 115 -20.30 -6.53 6.19
N THR A 116 -21.03 -7.13 5.25
CA THR A 116 -22.08 -8.11 5.54
C THR A 116 -21.65 -9.48 5.04
N TYR A 117 -21.59 -10.46 5.93
CA TYR A 117 -21.31 -11.86 5.63
C TYR A 117 -22.41 -12.76 6.20
N LYS A 118 -23.01 -13.60 5.36
CA LYS A 118 -24.13 -14.49 5.74
C LYS A 118 -25.26 -13.78 6.51
N GLY A 119 -25.61 -12.55 6.07
CA GLY A 119 -26.67 -11.74 6.68
C GLY A 119 -26.27 -11.00 7.97
N LYS A 120 -25.07 -11.22 8.51
CA LYS A 120 -24.54 -10.49 9.67
C LYS A 120 -23.67 -9.32 9.20
N THR A 121 -23.97 -8.13 9.69
CA THR A 121 -23.18 -6.93 9.44
C THR A 121 -22.25 -6.67 10.61
N GLU A 122 -20.96 -6.54 10.33
CA GLU A 122 -19.93 -6.27 11.32
C GLU A 122 -19.12 -5.05 10.88
N THR A 123 -18.66 -4.27 11.86
CA THR A 123 -17.70 -3.18 11.65
C THR A 123 -16.44 -3.50 12.43
N VAL A 124 -15.31 -3.61 11.73
CA VAL A 124 -14.01 -3.95 12.31
C VAL A 124 -13.00 -2.84 12.01
N ARG A 125 -12.13 -2.56 12.98
CA ARG A 125 -11.03 -1.61 12.83
C ARG A 125 -9.77 -2.31 12.35
N HIS A 126 -9.15 -1.70 11.35
CA HIS A 126 -7.90 -2.18 10.76
C HIS A 126 -6.86 -1.08 10.73
N LYS A 127 -5.59 -1.49 10.70
CA LYS A 127 -4.45 -0.61 10.63
C LYS A 127 -3.48 -1.09 9.57
N ILE A 128 -2.92 -0.14 8.83
CA ILE A 128 -1.77 -0.33 7.95
C ILE A 128 -0.68 0.61 8.42
N GLU A 129 0.44 0.08 8.89
CA GLU A 129 1.54 0.90 9.34
C GLU A 129 2.91 0.30 9.03
N GLY A 130 3.91 1.17 8.86
CA GLY A 130 5.29 0.78 8.68
C GLY A 130 6.08 1.81 7.91
N TYR A 131 7.19 1.37 7.32
CA TYR A 131 8.12 2.21 6.58
C TYR A 131 8.06 1.91 5.08
N ILE A 132 8.40 2.92 4.31
CA ILE A 132 8.49 2.87 2.84
C ILE A 132 9.83 3.45 2.39
N LYS A 133 10.41 2.85 1.36
CA LYS A 133 11.64 3.28 0.70
C LYS A 133 11.59 3.23 -0.84
N PRO A 134 10.50 3.66 -1.51
CA PRO A 134 10.39 3.57 -2.96
C PRO A 134 11.37 4.52 -3.66
N VAL A 135 11.74 4.18 -4.90
CA VAL A 135 12.33 5.17 -5.84
C VAL A 135 11.18 5.93 -6.48
N VAL A 136 11.24 7.26 -6.44
CA VAL A 136 10.23 8.11 -7.05
C VAL A 136 10.40 8.10 -8.57
N LYS A 137 9.39 7.61 -9.27
CA LYS A 137 9.29 7.64 -10.74
C LYS A 137 8.77 9.00 -11.21
#